data_AF-T1U9C3-F1
#
_entry.id   AF-T1U9C3-F1
#
_cell.length_a   1.000
_cell.length_b   1.000
_cell.length_c   1.000
_cell.angle_alpha   90.00
_cell.angle_beta   90.00
_cell.angle_gamma   90.00
#
_symmetry.space_group_name_H-M   'P 1'
#
loop_
_entity.id
_entity.type
_entity.pdbx_description
1 polymer ?
#
loop_
_entity_poly.entity_id
_entity_poly.type
_entity_poly.pdbx_seq_one_letter_code
_entity_poly.pdbx_strand_id
1 'polypeptide(L)'
;MKPYFSLDKLRLYHGDASVLETFEKGFYDLCITSPPYNLSIEYQGSNDFRAYDEYLNWCKNWLKNCYFWGKEQARLCLNVPLDTNKHGKQSLGADITAVAKECGWKYQNTIIWNENNISRRTAWGSWLQASAPYAIAPVELIVVFYKNEYKRKNKLLR
;
A
#
# COMPACT_ATOMS: atom_id res chain seq x y z
N MET A 1 -3.09 23.25 -0.52
CA MET A 1 -1.92 23.27 -1.44
C MET A 1 -2.34 23.69 -2.87
N LYS A 2 -1.52 24.49 -3.57
CA LYS A 2 -1.71 24.79 -5.00
C LYS A 2 -1.12 23.66 -5.87
N PRO A 3 -1.75 23.27 -6.99
CA PRO A 3 -1.17 22.27 -7.91
C PRO A 3 0.18 22.75 -8.45
N TYR A 4 1.12 21.83 -8.59
CA TYR A 4 2.39 22.03 -9.30
C TYR A 4 2.18 22.07 -10.82
N PHE A 5 1.27 21.25 -11.34
CA PHE A 5 0.87 21.21 -12.74
C PHE A 5 -0.63 20.95 -12.86
N SER A 6 -1.27 21.46 -13.91
CA SER A 6 -2.72 21.34 -14.10
C SER A 6 -3.12 21.29 -15.58
N LEU A 7 -4.03 20.36 -15.88
CA LEU A 7 -4.83 20.27 -17.10
C LEU A 7 -6.31 20.26 -16.69
N ASP A 8 -7.23 20.25 -17.66
CA ASP A 8 -8.69 20.27 -17.42
C ASP A 8 -9.15 19.24 -16.37
N LYS A 9 -8.68 17.99 -16.49
CA LYS A 9 -9.10 16.87 -15.64
C LYS A 9 -7.99 16.28 -14.78
N LEU A 10 -6.81 16.90 -14.79
CA LEU A 10 -5.62 16.38 -14.10
C LEU A 10 -4.95 17.49 -13.30
N ARG A 11 -4.65 17.21 -12.04
CA ARG A 11 -3.86 18.08 -11.18
C ARG A 11 -2.74 17.26 -10.57
N LEU A 12 -1.52 17.76 -10.68
CA LEU A 12 -0.36 17.18 -10.04
C LEU A 12 0.02 18.07 -8.85
N TYR A 13 0.28 17.44 -7.71
CA TYR A 13 0.69 18.10 -6.48
C TYR A 13 2.07 17.57 -6.09
N HIS A 14 2.94 18.46 -5.61
CA HIS A 14 4.22 18.08 -5.03
C HIS A 14 4.11 18.26 -3.52
N GLY A 15 4.06 17.16 -2.76
CA GLY A 15 3.86 17.18 -1.32
C GLY A 15 4.12 15.80 -0.68
N ASP A 16 3.95 15.73 0.63
CA ASP A 16 4.21 14.53 1.43
C ASP A 16 2.90 13.97 2.00
N ALA A 17 2.57 12.73 1.65
CA ALA A 17 1.36 12.04 2.12
C ALA A 17 1.37 11.78 3.65
N SER A 18 2.52 11.88 4.30
CA SER A 18 2.67 11.75 5.75
C SER A 18 2.33 13.05 6.51
N VAL A 19 2.16 14.17 5.82
CA VAL A 19 1.76 15.47 6.40
C VAL A 19 0.27 15.68 6.16
N LEU A 20 -0.54 15.67 7.23
CA LEU A 20 -2.00 15.76 7.18
C LEU A 20 -2.49 17.05 6.51
N GLU A 21 -1.78 18.14 6.77
CA GLU A 21 -2.07 19.50 6.29
C GLU A 21 -1.86 19.67 4.78
N THR A 22 -1.34 18.64 4.09
CA THR A 22 -1.19 18.66 2.63
C THR A 22 -2.53 18.92 1.93
N PHE A 23 -3.62 18.35 2.46
CA PHE A 23 -4.98 18.65 2.01
C PHE A 23 -5.92 18.93 3.19
N GLU A 24 -6.77 19.95 3.03
CA GLU A 24 -7.62 20.47 4.12
C GLU A 24 -8.87 19.63 4.40
N LYS A 25 -9.31 18.81 3.43
CA LYS A 25 -10.54 18.02 3.54
C LYS A 25 -10.57 16.85 2.58
N GLY A 26 -11.56 15.98 2.79
CA GLY A 26 -11.87 14.88 1.89
C GLY A 26 -12.14 15.34 0.46
N PHE A 27 -11.41 14.81 -0.53
CA PHE A 27 -11.49 15.26 -1.92
C PHE A 27 -11.64 14.11 -2.93
N TYR A 28 -11.25 12.88 -2.59
CA TYR A 28 -11.27 11.77 -3.54
C TYR A 28 -12.31 10.70 -3.21
N ASP A 29 -12.71 9.98 -4.26
CA ASP A 29 -13.60 8.81 -4.17
C ASP A 29 -12.84 7.47 -4.28
N LEU A 30 -11.65 7.48 -4.89
CA LEU A 30 -10.79 6.32 -5.06
C LEU A 30 -9.34 6.75 -4.91
N CYS A 31 -8.61 6.06 -4.05
CA CYS A 31 -7.16 6.11 -3.95
C CYS A 31 -6.60 4.79 -4.48
N ILE A 32 -5.63 4.86 -5.39
CA ILE A 32 -4.84 3.73 -5.84
C ILE A 32 -3.40 4.08 -5.53
N THR A 33 -2.71 3.23 -4.77
CA THR A 33 -1.35 3.53 -4.36
C THR A 33 -0.52 2.27 -4.13
N SER A 34 0.79 2.46 -4.19
CA SER A 34 1.84 1.49 -3.92
C SER A 34 2.92 2.21 -3.12
N PRO A 35 2.95 2.08 -1.78
CA PRO A 35 3.95 2.76 -0.97
C PRO A 35 5.36 2.19 -1.28
N PRO A 36 6.45 2.91 -0.95
CA PRO A 36 7.77 2.32 -0.84
C PRO A 36 7.75 1.13 0.13
N TYR A 37 8.37 0.01 -0.25
CA TYR A 37 8.27 -1.27 0.47
C TYR A 37 9.41 -1.52 1.48
N ASN A 38 10.18 -0.48 1.84
CA ASN A 38 11.35 -0.60 2.73
C ASN A 38 12.32 -1.68 2.22
N LEU A 39 12.51 -1.72 0.91
CA LEU A 39 13.28 -2.75 0.23
C LEU A 39 14.73 -2.31 0.06
N SER A 40 15.26 -1.35 0.83
CA SER A 40 16.62 -0.76 0.66
C SER A 40 16.99 -0.63 -0.82
N ILE A 41 16.08 -0.04 -1.60
CA ILE A 41 16.30 0.27 -3.00
C ILE A 41 16.93 1.65 -3.00
N GLU A 42 18.15 1.77 -3.54
CA GLU A 42 18.76 3.07 -3.76
C GLU A 42 17.99 3.80 -4.86
N TYR A 43 16.98 4.57 -4.49
CA TYR A 43 16.51 5.67 -5.32
C TYR A 43 17.55 6.77 -5.25
N GLN A 44 17.82 7.46 -6.38
CA GLN A 44 18.83 8.52 -6.50
C GLN A 44 18.75 9.53 -5.32
N GLY A 45 19.54 9.31 -4.27
CA GLY A 45 19.65 10.20 -3.10
C GLY A 45 18.83 9.84 -1.84
N SER A 46 18.11 8.72 -1.77
CA SER A 46 17.40 8.31 -0.54
C SER A 46 17.57 6.83 -0.20
N ASN A 47 18.10 6.53 0.98
CA ASN A 47 18.05 5.19 1.57
C ASN A 47 16.67 5.02 2.23
N ASP A 48 15.82 4.12 1.71
CA ASP A 48 14.49 3.86 2.27
C ASP A 48 14.50 2.93 3.50
N PHE A 49 15.69 2.54 3.98
CA PHE A 49 15.83 1.67 5.15
C PHE A 49 15.30 2.33 6.43
N ARG A 50 14.30 1.68 7.02
CA ARG A 50 13.79 1.94 8.37
C ARG A 50 13.72 0.61 9.13
N ALA A 51 13.83 0.66 10.46
CA ALA A 51 13.47 -0.51 11.25
C ALA A 51 12.00 -0.90 10.97
N TYR A 52 11.66 -2.19 11.06
CA TYR A 52 10.35 -2.67 10.60
C TYR A 52 9.18 -1.98 11.31
N ASP A 53 9.27 -1.82 12.63
CA ASP A 53 8.25 -1.12 13.42
C ASP A 53 8.15 0.37 13.06
N GLU A 54 9.28 1.02 12.77
CA GLU A 54 9.30 2.41 12.29
C GLU A 54 8.65 2.53 10.92
N TYR A 55 8.86 1.55 10.05
CA TYR A 55 8.20 1.47 8.75
C TYR A 55 6.68 1.30 8.88
N LEU A 56 6.21 0.41 9.75
CA LEU A 56 4.78 0.23 10.00
C LEU A 56 4.15 1.49 10.61
N ASN A 57 4.85 2.17 11.53
CA ASN A 57 4.41 3.45 12.08
C ASN A 57 4.34 4.55 11.02
N TRP A 58 5.34 4.61 10.13
CA TRP A 58 5.28 5.50 8.97
C TRP A 58 4.09 5.17 8.05
N CYS A 59 3.81 3.87 7.84
CA CYS A 59 2.64 3.42 7.09
C CYS A 59 1.33 3.87 7.72
N LYS A 60 1.21 3.70 9.04
CA LYS A 60 0.06 4.13 9.83
C LYS A 60 -0.22 5.62 9.64
N ASN A 61 0.83 6.45 9.63
CA ASN A 61 0.69 7.88 9.49
C ASN A 61 0.06 8.27 8.14
N TRP A 62 0.63 7.84 7.01
CA TRP A 62 0.07 8.19 5.70
C TRP A 62 -1.27 7.49 5.42
N LEU A 63 -1.49 6.27 5.93
CA LEU A 63 -2.79 5.57 5.80
C LEU A 63 -3.92 6.31 6.51
N LYS A 64 -3.64 6.88 7.68
CA LYS A 64 -4.58 7.73 8.43
C LYS A 64 -4.89 9.01 7.67
N ASN A 65 -3.89 9.63 7.05
CA ASN A 65 -4.09 10.83 6.22
C ASN A 65 -4.93 10.50 4.98
N CYS A 66 -4.64 9.41 4.28
CA CYS A 66 -5.50 8.91 3.21
C CYS A 66 -6.94 8.70 3.70
N TYR A 67 -7.13 8.06 4.85
CA TYR A 67 -8.48 7.89 5.41
C TYR A 67 -9.21 9.23 5.59
N PHE A 68 -8.51 10.25 6.11
CA PHE A 68 -9.05 11.59 6.27
C PHE A 68 -9.39 12.26 4.92
N TRP A 69 -8.50 12.18 3.93
CA TRP A 69 -8.66 12.78 2.60
C TRP A 69 -9.65 12.04 1.67
N GLY A 70 -10.07 10.83 2.04
CA GLY A 70 -11.16 10.12 1.37
C GLY A 70 -12.53 10.67 1.75
N LYS A 71 -13.43 10.79 0.78
CA LYS A 71 -14.88 11.02 1.04
C LYS A 71 -15.49 9.86 1.83
N GLU A 72 -16.69 10.04 2.35
CA GLU A 72 -17.43 9.06 3.19
C GLU A 72 -17.53 7.65 2.60
N GLN A 73 -17.48 7.51 1.27
CA GLN A 73 -17.62 6.23 0.56
C GLN A 73 -16.38 5.93 -0.29
N ALA A 74 -15.25 6.53 0.09
CA ALA A 74 -13.99 6.38 -0.63
C ALA A 74 -13.47 4.95 -0.55
N ARG A 75 -12.76 4.55 -1.59
CA ARG A 75 -12.07 3.27 -1.69
C ARG A 75 -10.57 3.48 -1.68
N LEU A 76 -9.85 2.49 -1.17
CA LEU A 76 -8.40 2.40 -1.23
C LEU A 76 -8.04 1.06 -1.87
N CYS A 77 -7.32 1.11 -2.99
CA CYS A 77 -6.65 -0.04 -3.58
C CYS A 77 -5.16 0.09 -3.24
N LEU A 78 -4.69 -0.78 -2.35
CA LEU A 78 -3.33 -0.72 -1.83
C LEU A 78 -2.52 -1.90 -2.35
N ASN A 79 -1.58 -1.61 -3.25
CA ASN A 79 -0.62 -2.59 -3.76
C ASN A 79 0.52 -2.76 -2.75
N VAL A 80 0.73 -3.97 -2.24
CA VAL A 80 1.81 -4.32 -1.32
C VAL A 80 2.32 -5.74 -1.59
N PRO A 81 3.60 -6.05 -1.31
CA PRO A 81 4.10 -7.41 -1.40
C PRO A 81 3.35 -8.33 -0.45
N LEU A 82 3.22 -9.61 -0.83
CA LEU A 82 2.68 -10.62 0.08
C LEU A 82 3.57 -10.73 1.34
N ASP A 83 4.86 -10.98 1.11
CA ASP A 83 5.89 -11.11 2.14
C ASP A 83 7.13 -10.31 1.73
N THR A 84 7.97 -9.96 2.72
CA THR A 84 9.34 -9.50 2.46
C THR A 84 10.33 -10.41 3.17
N ASN A 85 11.48 -10.63 2.53
CA ASN A 85 12.62 -11.35 3.09
C ASN A 85 13.83 -10.45 3.33
N LYS A 86 13.73 -9.17 2.95
CA LYS A 86 14.84 -8.24 3.07
C LYS A 86 14.90 -7.77 4.52
N HIS A 87 16.04 -8.00 5.18
CA HIS A 87 16.26 -7.75 6.62
C HIS A 87 15.46 -8.64 7.58
N GLY A 88 15.00 -9.81 7.10
CA GLY A 88 14.20 -10.75 7.87
C GLY A 88 12.94 -11.14 7.10
N LYS A 89 12.32 -12.25 7.52
CA LYS A 89 11.02 -12.66 6.98
C LYS A 89 9.93 -11.89 7.71
N GLN A 90 9.11 -11.15 6.98
CA GLN A 90 7.98 -10.39 7.54
C GLN A 90 6.74 -10.54 6.67
N SER A 91 5.58 -10.61 7.32
CA SER A 91 4.25 -10.70 6.69
C SER A 91 3.75 -9.33 6.25
N LEU A 92 4.52 -8.65 5.41
CA LEU A 92 4.33 -7.24 5.05
C LEU A 92 2.90 -6.92 4.60
N GLY A 93 2.33 -7.75 3.72
CA GLY A 93 0.97 -7.56 3.23
C GLY A 93 -0.09 -7.70 4.34
N ALA A 94 0.11 -8.65 5.26
CA ALA A 94 -0.78 -8.85 6.40
C ALA A 94 -0.68 -7.69 7.41
N ASP A 95 0.55 -7.25 7.71
CA ASP A 95 0.80 -6.22 8.72
C ASP A 95 0.30 -4.86 8.25
N ILE A 96 0.54 -4.49 6.99
CA ILE A 96 -0.03 -3.26 6.42
C ILE A 96 -1.57 -3.34 6.36
N THR A 97 -2.14 -4.52 6.10
CA THR A 97 -3.59 -4.72 6.16
C THR A 97 -4.14 -4.47 7.56
N ALA A 98 -3.46 -4.95 8.60
CA ALA A 98 -3.82 -4.69 9.99
C ALA A 98 -3.73 -3.18 10.31
N VAL A 99 -2.62 -2.54 9.94
CA VAL A 99 -2.40 -1.10 10.15
C VAL A 99 -3.48 -0.25 9.45
N ALA A 100 -3.87 -0.61 8.22
CA ALA A 100 -4.94 0.09 7.51
C ALA A 100 -6.27 -0.01 8.28
N LYS A 101 -6.58 -1.19 8.82
CA LYS A 101 -7.78 -1.40 9.65
C LYS A 101 -7.74 -0.57 10.93
N GLU A 102 -6.59 -0.45 11.59
CA GLU A 102 -6.42 0.44 12.76
C GLU A 102 -6.67 1.91 12.43
N CYS A 103 -6.40 2.32 11.18
CA CYS A 103 -6.67 3.68 10.70
C CYS A 103 -8.15 3.92 10.34
N GLY A 104 -9.02 2.92 10.50
CA GLY A 104 -10.46 3.01 10.25
C GLY A 104 -10.90 2.48 8.88
N TRP A 105 -9.96 2.07 8.02
CA TRP A 105 -10.30 1.42 6.76
C TRP A 105 -10.99 0.08 7.01
N LYS A 106 -12.08 -0.19 6.28
CA LYS A 106 -12.79 -1.47 6.33
C LYS A 106 -12.36 -2.34 5.16
N TYR A 107 -11.98 -3.58 5.44
CA TYR A 107 -11.57 -4.53 4.42
C TYR A 107 -12.74 -4.93 3.53
N GLN A 108 -12.53 -4.98 2.21
CA GLN A 108 -13.49 -5.48 1.23
C GLN A 108 -13.05 -6.84 0.67
N ASN A 109 -11.92 -6.86 -0.03
CA ASN A 109 -11.35 -8.04 -0.66
C ASN A 109 -9.86 -7.84 -0.96
N THR A 110 -9.16 -8.92 -1.26
CA THR A 110 -7.79 -8.88 -1.77
C THR A 110 -7.78 -9.42 -3.20
N ILE A 111 -7.13 -8.69 -4.09
CA ILE A 111 -6.81 -9.16 -5.44
C ILE A 111 -5.37 -9.68 -5.40
N ILE A 112 -5.16 -10.89 -5.91
CA ILE A 112 -3.83 -11.47 -6.05
C ILE A 112 -3.30 -11.06 -7.43
N TRP A 113 -2.26 -10.23 -7.44
CA TRP A 113 -1.56 -9.89 -8.66
C TRP A 113 -0.43 -10.89 -8.88
N ASN A 114 -0.64 -11.83 -9.80
CA ASN A 114 0.43 -12.68 -10.28
C ASN A 114 1.31 -11.89 -11.26
N GLU A 115 2.52 -11.56 -10.81
CA GLU A 115 3.48 -10.79 -11.62
C GLU A 115 4.09 -11.63 -12.75
N ASN A 116 3.90 -12.96 -12.71
CA ASN A 116 4.55 -13.95 -13.59
C ASN A 116 6.08 -13.80 -13.66
N ASN A 117 6.69 -13.07 -12.72
CA ASN A 117 8.11 -12.81 -12.67
C ASN A 117 8.71 -13.59 -11.49
N ILE A 118 8.97 -14.88 -11.72
CA ILE A 118 9.57 -15.74 -10.70
C ILE A 118 11.03 -15.32 -10.53
N SER A 119 11.36 -14.72 -9.38
CA SER A 119 12.76 -14.47 -9.04
C SER A 119 13.55 -15.80 -9.15
N ARG A 120 14.71 -15.79 -9.81
CA ARG A 120 15.59 -16.97 -9.97
C ARG A 120 16.14 -17.54 -8.65
N ARG A 121 15.59 -17.16 -7.49
CA ARG A 121 15.84 -17.82 -6.20
C ARG A 121 15.09 -19.14 -6.16
N THR A 122 15.47 -20.02 -7.06
CA THR A 122 15.11 -21.42 -7.03
C THR A 122 15.55 -22.00 -5.69
N ALA A 123 14.61 -22.62 -5.01
CA ALA A 123 14.75 -23.34 -3.75
C ALA A 123 15.60 -24.64 -3.88
N TRP A 124 16.62 -24.65 -4.76
CA TRP A 124 17.47 -25.84 -5.03
C TRP A 124 18.13 -26.38 -3.76
N GLY A 125 18.60 -25.48 -2.88
CA GLY A 125 19.21 -25.86 -1.61
C GLY A 125 18.26 -26.60 -0.68
N SER A 126 16.98 -26.23 -0.65
CA SER A 126 15.94 -26.91 0.13
C SER A 126 15.39 -28.18 -0.50
N TRP A 127 15.58 -28.38 -1.81
CA TRP A 127 15.22 -29.63 -2.48
C TRP A 127 16.22 -30.76 -2.17
N LEU A 128 17.51 -30.44 -1.99
CA LEU A 128 18.55 -31.41 -1.60
C LEU A 128 18.76 -31.52 -0.09
N GLN A 129 18.29 -30.56 0.72
CA GLN A 129 18.32 -30.61 2.17
C GLN A 129 16.97 -30.23 2.76
N ALA A 130 16.24 -31.25 3.23
CA ALA A 130 14.87 -31.14 3.76
C ALA A 130 14.77 -30.54 5.18
N SER A 131 15.84 -29.92 5.70
CA SER A 131 15.84 -29.39 7.07
C SER A 131 14.96 -28.15 7.23
N ALA A 132 14.76 -27.35 6.17
CA ALA A 132 13.89 -26.16 6.18
C ALA A 132 13.51 -25.68 4.76
N PRO A 133 12.57 -26.35 4.05
CA PRO A 133 12.15 -25.89 2.72
C PRO A 133 11.43 -24.55 2.74
N TYR A 134 11.74 -23.70 1.74
CA TYR A 134 11.14 -22.37 1.61
C TYR A 134 10.76 -22.10 0.15
N ALA A 135 9.50 -21.70 -0.07
CA ALA A 135 8.97 -21.31 -1.36
C ALA A 135 8.54 -19.84 -1.32
N ILE A 136 8.75 -19.12 -2.41
CA ILE A 136 8.33 -17.73 -2.58
C ILE A 136 7.18 -17.72 -3.58
N ALA A 137 6.06 -17.12 -3.21
CA ALA A 137 4.96 -16.90 -4.14
C ALA A 137 5.31 -15.68 -5.04
N PRO A 138 5.23 -15.80 -6.38
CA PRO A 138 5.52 -14.71 -7.32
C PRO A 138 4.31 -13.77 -7.46
N VAL A 139 3.82 -13.27 -6.32
CA VAL A 139 2.57 -12.50 -6.26
C VAL A 139 2.72 -11.28 -5.35
N GLU A 140 2.02 -10.22 -5.73
CA GLU A 140 1.72 -9.09 -4.86
C GLU A 140 0.22 -9.07 -4.51
N LEU A 141 -0.11 -8.33 -3.46
CA LEU A 141 -1.48 -8.12 -3.02
C LEU A 141 -1.94 -6.73 -3.44
N ILE A 142 -3.14 -6.64 -4.01
CA ILE A 142 -3.89 -5.39 -4.05
C ILE A 142 -5.04 -5.53 -3.07
N VAL A 143 -4.85 -4.98 -1.87
CA VAL A 143 -5.85 -5.02 -0.81
C VAL A 143 -6.83 -3.87 -1.01
N VAL A 144 -8.11 -4.22 -1.11
CA VAL A 144 -9.19 -3.26 -1.35
C VAL A 144 -9.90 -2.96 -0.03
N PHE A 145 -9.96 -1.68 0.30
CA PHE A 145 -10.67 -1.16 1.47
C PHE A 145 -11.73 -0.14 1.08
N TYR A 146 -12.63 0.14 2.02
CA TYR A 146 -13.60 1.22 1.95
C TYR A 146 -13.65 2.02 3.26
N LYS A 147 -13.99 3.30 3.14
CA LYS A 147 -14.31 4.19 4.27
C LYS A 147 -15.81 4.09 4.58
N ASN A 148 -16.16 4.07 5.86
CA ASN A 148 -17.52 4.05 6.43
C ASN A 148 -18.52 3.08 5.78
N GLU A 149 -19.04 3.40 4.59
CA GLU A 149 -20.04 2.63 3.85
C GLU A 149 -19.53 2.19 2.47
N TYR A 150 -19.71 0.91 2.14
CA TYR A 150 -19.28 0.37 0.86
C TYR A 150 -20.16 0.80 -0.33
N LYS A 151 -21.49 0.88 -0.12
CA LYS A 151 -22.48 1.15 -1.17
C LYS A 151 -22.63 2.64 -1.39
N ARG A 152 -22.42 3.12 -2.62
CA ARG A 152 -22.71 4.52 -2.96
C ARG A 152 -24.18 4.85 -2.83
N LYS A 153 -24.50 5.93 -2.11
CA LYS A 153 -25.88 6.38 -1.87
C LYS A 153 -26.42 7.22 -3.02
N ASN A 154 -25.56 8.05 -3.63
CA ASN A 154 -25.94 8.84 -4.80
C ASN A 154 -25.65 8.05 -6.07
N LYS A 155 -26.67 7.44 -6.67
CA LYS A 155 -26.64 7.10 -8.08
C LYS A 155 -26.71 8.41 -8.84
N LEU A 156 -25.65 8.78 -9.56
CA LEU A 156 -25.87 9.54 -10.79
C LEU A 156 -26.81 8.66 -11.62
N LEU A 157 -28.05 9.12 -11.80
CA LEU A 157 -28.97 8.51 -12.74
C LEU A 157 -28.20 8.35 -14.05
N ARG A 158 -28.02 7.10 -14.47
CA ARG A 158 -27.48 6.77 -15.78
C ARG A 158 -28.55 7.07 -16.82
#